data_AF-A0A433QIV5-F1
#
_entry.id   AF-A0A433QIV5-F1
#
_cell.length_a   1.000
_cell.length_b   1.000
_cell.length_c   1.000
_cell.angle_alpha   90.00
_cell.angle_beta   90.00
_cell.angle_gamma   90.00
#
_symmetry.space_group_name_H-M   'P 1'
#
loop_
_entity.id
_entity.type
_entity.pdbx_description
1 polymer ?
#
loop_
_entity_poly.entity_id
_entity_poly.type
_entity_poly.pdbx_seq_one_letter_code
_entity_poly.pdbx_strand_id
1 'polypeptide(L)' 'MSSFLMQPHGPKPRPTVVTVAAIDPQNLEFARAMHDFIPETPRELALRRGDIVAILQKIIR' A
#
# COMPACT_ATOMS: atom_id res chain seq x y z
N MET A 1 20.46 -22.39 35.44
CA MET A 1 19.07 -21.87 35.46
C MET A 1 19.09 -20.49 34.83
N SER A 2 18.83 -20.37 33.53
CA SER A 2 18.53 -19.07 32.92
C SER A 2 17.48 -19.32 31.85
N SER A 3 16.22 -19.16 32.26
CA SER A 3 15.04 -19.33 31.42
C SER A 3 14.90 -18.05 30.58
N PHE A 4 15.26 -18.13 29.30
CA PHE A 4 14.99 -17.07 28.34
C PHE A 4 13.48 -17.01 28.10
N LEU A 5 12.86 -15.95 28.58
CA LEU A 5 11.41 -15.71 28.55
C LEU A 5 10.91 -15.68 27.09
N MET A 6 10.08 -16.64 26.69
CA MET A 6 9.30 -16.49 25.45
C MET A 6 8.36 -15.30 25.61
N GLN A 7 8.52 -14.27 24.78
CA GLN A 7 7.54 -13.19 24.70
C GLN A 7 6.34 -13.69 23.88
N PRO A 8 5.10 -13.58 24.38
CA PRO A 8 3.92 -13.88 23.58
C PRO A 8 3.79 -12.81 22.50
N HIS A 9 4.09 -13.16 21.25
CA HIS A 9 3.86 -12.28 20.12
C HIS A 9 2.37 -11.95 20.04
N GLY A 10 2.02 -10.73 20.45
CA GLY A 10 0.67 -10.19 20.28
C GLY A 10 0.26 -10.20 18.80
N PRO A 11 -1.04 -10.06 18.50
CA PRO A 11 -1.53 -10.06 17.14
C PRO A 11 -0.77 -9.02 16.32
N LYS A 12 -0.12 -9.47 15.25
CA LYS A 12 0.54 -8.59 14.26
C LYS A 12 -0.49 -7.53 13.85
N PRO A 13 -0.15 -6.23 13.88
CA PRO A 13 -1.08 -5.17 13.48
C PRO A 13 -1.60 -5.50 12.08
N ARG A 14 -2.92 -5.72 12.01
CA ARG A 14 -3.62 -5.96 10.75
C ARG A 14 -3.41 -4.71 9.90
N PRO A 15 -3.03 -4.83 8.61
CA PRO A 15 -3.04 -3.69 7.70
C PRO A 15 -4.42 -3.06 7.79
N THR A 16 -4.49 -1.83 8.30
CA THR A 16 -5.73 -1.07 8.35
C THR A 16 -6.17 -0.87 6.92
N VAL A 17 -7.20 -1.62 6.51
CA VAL A 17 -7.87 -1.39 5.23
C VAL A 17 -8.43 0.03 5.34
N VAL A 18 -7.75 0.98 4.72
CA VAL A 18 -8.27 2.34 4.57
C VAL A 18 -9.52 2.18 3.72
N THR A 19 -10.69 2.31 4.34
CA THR A 19 -11.98 2.28 3.65
C THR A 19 -12.07 3.53 2.80
N VAL A 20 -11.52 3.47 1.59
CA VAL A 20 -11.66 4.52 0.60
C VAL A 20 -13.16 4.63 0.32
N ALA A 21 -13.74 5.81 0.59
CA ALA A 21 -15.14 6.12 0.34
C ALA A 21 -15.54 5.59 -1.03
N ALA A 22 -16.69 4.89 -1.11
CA ALA A 22 -17.17 4.10 -2.25
C ALA A 22 -16.58 4.53 -3.61
N ILE A 23 -15.41 4.00 -3.95
CA ILE A 23 -14.82 4.22 -5.25
C ILE A 23 -15.51 3.23 -6.18
N ASP A 24 -16.27 3.74 -7.15
CA ASP A 24 -16.83 2.90 -8.20
C ASP A 24 -15.69 2.33 -9.06
N PRO A 25 -15.39 1.03 -8.97
CA PRO A 25 -14.25 0.45 -9.68
C PRO A 25 -14.44 0.46 -11.20
N GLN A 26 -15.69 0.58 -11.69
CA GLN A 26 -15.98 0.58 -13.13
C GLN A 26 -15.57 1.89 -13.81
N ASN A 27 -15.42 2.97 -13.04
CA ASN A 27 -15.07 4.30 -13.56
C ASN A 27 -13.60 4.68 -13.28
N LEU A 28 -12.77 3.73 -12.83
CA LEU A 28 -11.35 3.98 -12.59
C LEU A 28 -10.52 3.73 -13.84
N GLU A 29 -9.58 4.63 -14.06
CA GLU A 29 -8.46 4.38 -14.96
C GLU A 29 -7.42 3.53 -14.22
N PHE A 30 -6.86 2.53 -14.90
CA PHE A 30 -5.79 1.70 -14.36
C PHE A 30 -4.49 1.91 -15.14
N ALA A 31 -3.37 1.94 -14.42
CA ALA A 31 -2.04 2.03 -14.98
C ALA A 31 -1.18 0.86 -14.52
N ARG A 32 -0.18 0.51 -15.35
CA ARG A 32 0.84 -0.48 -15.02
C ARG A 32 2.17 0.19 -14.75
N ALA A 33 2.79 -0.12 -13.62
CA ALA A 33 4.14 0.34 -13.31
C ALA A 33 5.16 -0.29 -14.26
N MET A 34 5.95 0.55 -14.95
CA MET A 34 6.98 0.08 -15.91
C MET A 34 8.32 -0.23 -15.25
N HIS A 35 8.56 0.36 -14.08
CA HIS A 35 9.77 0.22 -13.29
C HIS A 35 9.39 0.14 -11.80
N ASP A 36 10.34 -0.31 -11.00
CA ASP A 36 10.22 -0.19 -9.55
C ASP A 36 10.34 1.29 -9.16
N PHE A 37 9.62 1.69 -8.12
CA PHE A 37 9.66 3.03 -7.56
C PHE A 37 9.79 2.94 -6.04
N ILE A 38 10.88 3.52 -5.52
CA ILE A 38 11.14 3.66 -4.10
C ILE A 38 10.67 5.07 -3.70
N PRO A 39 9.65 5.21 -2.84
CA PRO A 39 9.12 6.50 -2.46
C PRO A 39 10.13 7.25 -1.58
N GLU A 40 10.24 8.56 -1.78
CA GLU A 40 11.09 9.45 -0.98
C GLU A 40 10.33 10.01 0.22
N THR A 41 9.00 10.10 0.11
CA THR A 41 8.13 10.64 1.15
C THR A 41 7.03 9.65 1.58
N PRO A 42 6.53 9.74 2.83
CA PRO A 42 5.43 8.88 3.29
C PRO A 42 4.08 9.08 2.55
N ARG A 43 3.98 10.11 1.70
CA ARG A 43 2.77 10.40 0.90
C ARG A 43 2.81 9.74 -0.48
N GLU A 44 3.92 9.13 -0.84
CA GLU A 44 4.09 8.42 -2.10
C GLU A 44 3.83 6.92 -1.91
N LEU A 45 3.27 6.31 -2.94
CA LEU A 45 3.04 4.87 -2.97
C LEU A 45 4.28 4.18 -3.56
N ALA A 46 4.85 3.21 -2.84
CA ALA A 46 5.87 2.34 -3.40
C ALA A 46 5.27 1.47 -4.52
N LEU A 47 5.99 1.31 -5.63
CA LEU A 47 5.55 0.49 -6.77
C LEU A 47 6.63 -0.51 -7.16
N ARG A 48 6.22 -1.67 -7.65
CA ARG A 48 7.08 -2.63 -8.34
C ARG A 48 6.69 -2.71 -9.81
N ARG A 49 7.67 -3.01 -10.67
CA ARG A 49 7.45 -3.25 -12.09
C ARG A 49 6.38 -4.33 -12.27
N GLY A 50 5.32 -3.98 -12.99
CA GLY A 50 4.19 -4.85 -13.26
C GLY A 50 2.97 -4.62 -12.37
N ASP A 51 3.10 -3.85 -11.28
CA ASP A 51 1.95 -3.50 -10.43
C ASP A 51 0.86 -2.79 -11.25
N ILE A 52 -0.39 -3.16 -11.00
CA ILE A 52 -1.58 -2.50 -11.56
C ILE A 52 -2.20 -1.63 -10.48
N VAL A 53 -2.30 -0.33 -10.75
CA VAL A 53 -2.82 0.66 -9.81
C VAL A 53 -4.00 1.40 -10.40
N ALA A 54 -4.98 1.75 -9.57
CA ALA A 54 -6.06 2.64 -9.94
C ALA A 54 -5.62 4.10 -9.80
N ILE A 55 -5.91 4.91 -10.82
CA ILE A 55 -5.68 6.34 -10.79
C ILE A 55 -6.89 7.00 -10.12
N LEU A 56 -6.69 7.51 -8.91
CA LEU A 56 -7.74 8.19 -8.14
C LEU A 56 -7.96 9.63 -8.58
N GLN A 57 -6.86 10.32 -8.91
CA GLN A 57 -6.89 11.71 -9.37
C GLN A 57 -5.65 11.99 -10.22
N LYS A 58 -5.83 12.68 -11.35
CA LYS A 58 -4.74 13.20 -12.16
C LYS A 58 -4.55 14.69 -11.85
N ILE A 59 -3.36 15.04 -11.36
CA ILE A 59 -3.00 16.45 -11.18
C ILE A 59 -2.39 16.93 -12.50
N ILE A 60 -3.14 17.74 -13.24
CA ILE A 60 -2.68 18.41 -14.46
C ILE A 60 -2.20 19.80 -14.05
N ARG A 61 -1.00 20.19 -14.49
CA ARG A 61 -0.48 21.56 -14.32
C ARG A 61 -0.80 22.41 -15.53
#